data_AF-A0A7K4CQ94-F1
#
_entry.id   AF-A0A7K4CQ94-F1
#
_cell.length_a   1.000
_cell.length_b   1.000
_cell.length_c   1.000
_cell.angle_alpha   90.00
_cell.angle_beta   90.00
_cell.angle_gamma   90.00
#
_symmetry.space_group_name_H-M   'P 1'
#
loop_
_entity.id
_entity.type
_entity.pdbx_description
1 polymer ?
#
loop_
_entity_poly.entity_id
_entity_poly.type
_entity_poly.pdbx_seq_one_letter_code
_entity_poly.pdbx_strand_id
1 'polypeptide(L)'
;MMPSLDDLHRKELAFATFAARLHDATGGAAGGAVDEALASEFATASSTYSRALNVALQAYAGIDYAVDPGAKAYAKARINYAYDFLALLVDIVKVLEMDAPDTKELPRRLDLLEELLLQKESIVASTYLESAKQELVAFHDRTVREQLEEKLARMIRDRQDTS
;
A
#
# COMPACT_ATOMS: atom_id res chain seq x y z
N MET A 1 -4.69 -15.06 -13.10
CA MET A 1 -4.16 -13.93 -12.29
C MET A 1 -3.96 -12.75 -13.22
N MET A 2 -4.25 -11.51 -12.78
CA MET A 2 -4.12 -10.34 -13.65
C MET A 2 -2.64 -10.01 -13.87
N PRO A 3 -2.14 -9.92 -15.12
CA PRO A 3 -0.72 -9.67 -15.38
C PRO A 3 -0.18 -8.39 -14.73
N SER A 4 -1.02 -7.36 -14.59
CA SER A 4 -0.67 -6.10 -13.95
C SER A 4 -0.46 -6.23 -12.43
N LEU A 5 -1.19 -7.14 -11.76
CA LEU A 5 -0.99 -7.41 -10.33
C LEU A 5 0.27 -8.26 -10.09
N ASP A 6 0.59 -9.14 -11.03
CA ASP A 6 1.83 -9.93 -10.99
C ASP A 6 3.06 -9.03 -11.20
N ASP A 7 2.95 -8.03 -12.08
CA ASP A 7 4.00 -7.04 -12.28
C ASP A 7 4.22 -6.16 -11.04
N LEU A 8 3.14 -5.71 -10.39
CA LEU A 8 3.22 -5.02 -9.09
C LEU A 8 3.94 -5.86 -8.04
N HIS A 9 3.55 -7.13 -7.90
CA HIS A 9 4.16 -8.02 -6.93
C HIS A 9 5.66 -8.21 -7.18
N ARG A 10 6.08 -8.37 -8.44
CA ARG A 10 7.49 -8.50 -8.79
C ARG A 10 8.28 -7.24 -8.41
N LYS A 11 7.69 -6.06 -8.61
CA LYS A 11 8.33 -4.78 -8.24
C LYS A 11 8.41 -4.59 -6.74
N GLU A 12 7.38 -4.98 -5.98
CA GLU A 12 7.40 -4.96 -4.51
C GLU A 12 8.55 -5.81 -3.95
N LEU A 13 8.74 -7.02 -4.48
CA LEU A 13 9.84 -7.89 -4.04
C LEU A 13 11.23 -7.28 -4.29
N ALA A 14 11.40 -6.47 -5.35
CA ALA A 14 12.66 -5.77 -5.59
C ALA A 14 12.97 -4.73 -4.49
N PHE A 15 11.97 -4.22 -3.78
CA PHE A 15 12.20 -3.30 -2.66
C PHE A 15 12.77 -3.98 -1.41
N ALA A 16 12.66 -5.31 -1.26
CA ALA A 16 13.37 -6.02 -0.20
C ALA A 16 14.89 -5.89 -0.34
N THR A 17 15.40 -5.96 -1.58
CA THR A 17 16.83 -5.74 -1.86
C THR A 17 17.24 -4.30 -1.59
N PHE A 18 16.38 -3.32 -1.88
CA PHE A 18 16.63 -1.93 -1.53
C PHE A 18 16.65 -1.69 -0.02
N ALA A 19 15.71 -2.29 0.73
CA ALA A 19 15.66 -2.18 2.18
C ALA A 19 16.97 -2.66 2.82
N ALA A 20 17.44 -3.85 2.43
CA ALA A 20 18.71 -4.39 2.91
C ALA A 20 19.91 -3.47 2.59
N ARG A 21 20.02 -2.98 1.35
CA ARG A 21 21.10 -2.05 0.95
C ARG A 21 21.08 -0.74 1.74
N LEU A 22 19.89 -0.21 2.04
CA LEU A 22 19.71 1.02 2.81
C LEU A 22 19.96 0.79 4.32
N HIS A 23 19.61 -0.37 4.86
CA HIS A 23 19.97 -0.79 6.22
C HIS A 23 21.49 -0.90 6.39
N ASP A 24 22.18 -1.54 5.45
CA ASP A 24 23.64 -1.67 5.49
C ASP A 24 24.33 -0.30 5.43
N ALA A 25 23.82 0.60 4.57
CA ALA A 25 24.35 1.96 4.44
C ALA A 25 24.18 2.79 5.72
N THR A 26 23.08 2.58 6.46
CA THR A 26 22.74 3.34 7.68
C THR A 26 23.25 2.68 8.97
N GLY A 27 23.53 1.37 8.96
CA GLY A 27 23.92 0.56 10.12
C GLY A 27 25.43 0.34 10.30
N GLY A 28 26.28 0.76 9.37
CA GLY A 28 27.74 0.73 9.53
C GLY A 28 28.22 1.60 10.69
N ALA A 29 29.29 1.19 11.40
CA ALA A 29 29.85 1.77 12.63
C ALA A 29 30.21 3.28 12.63
N ALA A 30 29.88 4.00 11.56
CA ALA A 30 30.09 5.42 11.38
C ALA A 30 28.83 6.14 10.86
N GLY A 31 27.62 5.73 11.26
CA GLY A 31 26.38 6.48 10.96
C GLY A 31 26.32 7.01 9.52
N GLY A 32 26.58 6.12 8.56
CA GLY A 32 26.91 6.48 7.19
C GLY A 32 25.79 7.27 6.53
N ALA A 33 26.15 8.37 5.86
CA ALA A 33 25.25 9.03 4.95
C ALA A 33 24.90 8.08 3.80
N VAL A 34 23.62 7.97 3.47
CA VAL A 34 23.18 7.20 2.30
C VAL A 34 23.75 7.87 1.05
N ASP A 35 24.40 7.08 0.19
CA ASP A 35 24.92 7.56 -1.08
C ASP A 35 23.80 8.10 -1.98
N GLU A 36 24.05 9.25 -2.63
CA GLU A 36 23.10 9.94 -3.50
C GLU A 36 22.65 9.03 -4.67
N ALA A 37 23.56 8.20 -5.18
CA ALA A 37 23.22 7.24 -6.23
C ALA A 37 22.20 6.19 -5.74
N LEU A 38 22.37 5.67 -4.52
CA LEU A 38 21.43 4.71 -3.94
C LEU A 38 20.06 5.34 -3.65
N ALA A 39 20.03 6.58 -3.16
CA ALA A 39 18.80 7.33 -2.97
C ALA A 39 18.07 7.57 -4.30
N SER A 40 18.81 7.94 -5.36
CA SER A 40 18.27 8.17 -6.70
C SER A 40 17.72 6.88 -7.34
N GLU A 41 18.42 5.75 -7.16
CA GLU A 41 17.93 4.43 -7.58
C GLU A 41 16.60 4.07 -6.90
N PHE A 42 16.50 4.29 -5.58
CA PHE A 42 15.28 4.03 -4.81
C PHE A 42 14.11 4.90 -5.28
N ALA A 43 14.35 6.21 -5.50
CA ALA A 43 13.33 7.12 -6.02
C ALA A 43 12.86 6.72 -7.42
N THR A 44 13.78 6.30 -8.28
CA THR A 44 13.47 5.81 -9.64
C THR A 44 12.63 4.53 -9.62
N ALA A 45 12.98 3.58 -8.74
CA ALA A 45 12.20 2.37 -8.54
C ALA A 45 10.79 2.69 -8.03
N SER A 46 10.66 3.64 -7.10
CA SER A 46 9.38 4.09 -6.54
C SER A 46 8.49 4.73 -7.60
N SER A 47 9.06 5.59 -8.46
CA SER A 47 8.34 6.16 -9.62
C SER A 47 7.87 5.07 -10.59
N THR A 48 8.71 4.07 -10.85
CA THR A 48 8.37 2.93 -11.72
C THR A 48 7.23 2.10 -11.12
N TYR A 49 7.22 1.90 -9.81
CA TYR A 49 6.12 1.23 -9.11
C TYR A 49 4.81 2.00 -9.22
N SER A 50 4.83 3.32 -9.01
CA SER A 50 3.65 4.19 -9.18
C SER A 50 3.03 4.08 -10.58
N ARG A 51 3.87 4.02 -11.63
CA ARG A 51 3.38 3.80 -13.01
C ARG A 51 2.72 2.42 -13.17
N ALA A 52 3.31 1.37 -12.62
CA ALA A 52 2.73 0.03 -12.65
C ALA A 52 1.39 -0.05 -11.91
N LEU A 53 1.26 0.67 -10.79
CA LEU A 53 0.01 0.76 -10.04
C LEU A 53 -1.10 1.40 -10.88
N ASN A 54 -0.79 2.46 -11.63
CA ASN A 54 -1.76 3.07 -12.54
C ASN A 54 -2.24 2.09 -13.62
N VAL A 55 -1.34 1.26 -14.17
CA VAL A 55 -1.71 0.21 -15.14
C VAL A 55 -2.61 -0.83 -14.48
N ALA A 56 -2.30 -1.26 -13.25
CA ALA A 56 -3.13 -2.19 -12.51
C ALA A 56 -4.52 -1.62 -12.17
N LEU A 57 -4.60 -0.32 -11.85
CA LEU A 57 -5.86 0.38 -11.61
C LEU A 57 -6.73 0.41 -12.87
N GLN A 58 -6.15 0.68 -14.03
CA GLN A 58 -6.86 0.64 -15.32
C GLN A 58 -7.38 -0.76 -15.62
N ALA A 59 -6.55 -1.80 -15.41
CA ALA A 59 -6.97 -3.19 -15.59
C ALA A 59 -8.09 -3.57 -14.61
N TYR A 60 -8.03 -3.12 -13.35
CA TYR A 60 -9.08 -3.29 -12.37
C TYR A 60 -10.39 -2.63 -12.78
N ALA A 61 -10.35 -1.45 -13.38
CA ALA A 61 -11.55 -0.75 -13.85
C ALA A 61 -12.31 -1.58 -14.91
N GLY A 62 -11.60 -2.38 -15.71
CA GLY A 62 -12.17 -3.27 -16.72
C GLY A 62 -12.82 -4.56 -16.19
N ILE A 63 -12.67 -4.89 -14.90
CA ILE A 63 -13.33 -6.06 -14.31
C ILE A 63 -14.78 -5.70 -14.01
N ASP A 64 -15.73 -6.45 -14.55
CA ASP A 64 -17.14 -6.28 -14.21
C ASP A 64 -17.47 -7.01 -12.90
N TYR A 65 -17.96 -6.26 -11.91
CA TYR A 65 -18.40 -6.81 -10.63
C TYR A 65 -19.56 -7.80 -10.77
N ALA A 66 -20.48 -7.57 -11.71
CA ALA A 66 -21.62 -8.45 -11.92
C ALA A 66 -21.20 -9.82 -12.49
N VAL A 67 -20.05 -9.87 -13.18
CA VAL A 67 -19.52 -11.09 -13.81
C VAL A 67 -18.62 -11.85 -12.85
N ASP A 68 -17.68 -11.18 -12.18
CA ASP A 68 -16.75 -11.81 -11.24
C ASP A 68 -16.49 -10.92 -10.01
N PRO A 69 -17.40 -10.96 -9.01
CA PRO A 69 -17.28 -10.14 -7.80
C PRO A 69 -16.06 -10.54 -6.96
N GLY A 70 -15.67 -11.82 -7.00
CA GLY A 70 -14.51 -12.34 -6.28
C GLY A 70 -13.21 -11.78 -6.83
N ALA A 71 -13.01 -11.83 -8.15
CA ALA A 71 -11.84 -11.25 -8.79
C ALA A 71 -11.81 -9.72 -8.64
N LYS A 72 -12.96 -9.04 -8.73
CA LYS A 72 -13.05 -7.59 -8.50
C LYS A 72 -12.62 -7.21 -7.07
N ALA A 73 -13.12 -7.94 -6.07
CA ALA A 73 -12.76 -7.71 -4.67
C ALA A 73 -11.28 -8.00 -4.40
N TYR A 74 -10.76 -9.12 -4.91
CA TYR A 74 -9.34 -9.45 -4.79
C TYR A 74 -8.44 -8.38 -5.44
N ALA A 75 -8.77 -7.95 -6.66
CA ALA A 75 -8.02 -6.91 -7.35
C ALA A 75 -8.04 -5.57 -6.60
N LYS A 76 -9.20 -5.16 -6.08
CA LYS A 76 -9.33 -3.97 -5.23
C LYS A 76 -8.49 -4.08 -3.95
N ALA A 77 -8.49 -5.23 -3.29
CA ALA A 77 -7.69 -5.47 -2.10
C ALA A 77 -6.18 -5.33 -2.36
N ARG A 78 -5.69 -5.89 -3.49
CA ARG A 78 -4.29 -5.76 -3.92
C ARG A 78 -3.93 -4.32 -4.26
N ILE A 79 -4.84 -3.57 -4.88
CA ILE A 79 -4.65 -2.15 -5.20
C ILE A 79 -4.60 -1.30 -3.92
N ASN A 80 -5.48 -1.56 -2.95
CA ASN A 80 -5.46 -0.85 -1.67
C ASN A 80 -4.13 -1.08 -0.93
N TYR A 81 -3.65 -2.33 -0.85
CA TYR A 81 -2.31 -2.63 -0.33
C TYR A 81 -1.22 -1.86 -1.09
N ALA A 82 -1.28 -1.86 -2.43
CA ALA A 82 -0.29 -1.19 -3.27
C ALA A 82 -0.24 0.33 -3.07
N TYR A 83 -1.36 0.96 -2.73
CA TYR A 83 -1.39 2.38 -2.36
C TYR A 83 -0.68 2.66 -1.04
N ASP A 84 -0.94 1.85 -0.01
CA ASP A 84 -0.30 2.01 1.30
C ASP A 84 1.21 1.69 1.21
N PHE A 85 1.57 0.69 0.40
CA PHE A 85 2.95 0.40 0.05
C PHE A 85 3.63 1.60 -0.64
N LEU A 86 3.00 2.19 -1.67
CA LEU A 86 3.52 3.37 -2.36
C LEU A 86 3.66 4.57 -1.41
N ALA A 87 2.71 4.78 -0.49
CA ALA A 87 2.79 5.85 0.50
C ALA A 87 4.06 5.71 1.36
N LEU A 88 4.38 4.50 1.81
CA LEU A 88 5.61 4.22 2.55
C LEU A 88 6.86 4.47 1.70
N LEU A 89 6.87 4.05 0.43
CA LEU A 89 8.00 4.31 -0.48
C LEU A 89 8.25 5.83 -0.64
N VAL A 90 7.18 6.60 -0.84
CA VAL A 90 7.27 8.06 -0.96
C VAL A 90 7.79 8.68 0.34
N ASP A 91 7.37 8.18 1.49
CA ASP A 91 7.87 8.67 2.77
C ASP A 91 9.33 8.31 3.02
N ILE A 92 9.82 7.17 2.52
CA ILE A 92 11.25 6.84 2.51
C ILE A 92 12.02 7.80 1.61
N VAL A 93 11.54 8.06 0.40
CA VAL A 93 12.15 9.04 -0.53
C VAL A 93 12.29 10.40 0.14
N LYS A 94 11.23 10.91 0.78
CA LYS A 94 11.28 12.19 1.49
C LYS A 94 12.36 12.22 2.56
N VAL A 95 12.50 11.14 3.34
CA VAL A 95 13.52 11.07 4.39
C VAL A 95 14.93 11.03 3.78
N LEU A 96 15.12 10.34 2.66
CA LEU A 96 16.39 10.32 1.93
C LEU A 96 16.77 11.69 1.35
N GLU A 97 15.79 12.51 0.98
CA GLU A 97 15.98 13.86 0.43
C GLU A 97 16.18 14.95 1.51
N MET A 98 16.08 14.62 2.80
CA MET A 98 16.30 15.58 3.87
C MET A 98 17.80 15.88 4.04
N ASP A 99 18.16 17.17 4.10
CA ASP A 99 19.55 17.62 4.34
C ASP A 99 20.09 17.20 5.73
N ALA A 100 19.20 16.89 6.69
CA ALA A 100 19.53 16.41 8.02
C ALA A 100 18.45 15.43 8.52
N PRO A 101 18.46 14.17 8.03
CA PRO A 101 17.46 13.20 8.42
C PRO A 101 17.62 12.83 9.89
N ASP A 102 16.51 12.66 10.60
CA ASP A 102 16.55 12.02 11.92
C ASP A 102 17.11 10.60 11.72
N THR A 103 18.29 10.36 12.28
CA THR A 103 19.07 9.12 12.14
C THR A 103 18.29 7.85 12.51
N LYS A 104 17.15 7.95 13.21
CA LYS A 104 16.29 6.81 13.56
C LYS A 104 15.08 6.60 12.65
N GLU A 105 14.74 7.60 11.85
CA GLU A 105 13.45 7.68 11.15
C GLU A 105 13.48 6.93 9.81
N LEU A 106 14.66 6.83 9.17
CA LEU A 106 14.88 5.98 8.01
C LEU A 106 14.88 4.48 8.38
N PRO A 107 15.69 3.99 9.34
CA PRO A 107 15.65 2.59 9.76
C PRO A 107 14.24 2.10 10.11
N ARG A 108 13.46 2.89 10.87
CA ARG A 108 12.08 2.54 11.23
C ARG A 108 11.16 2.35 10.01
N ARG A 109 11.34 3.14 8.95
CA ARG A 109 10.55 2.98 7.70
C ARG A 109 10.97 1.76 6.91
N LEU A 110 12.26 1.44 6.92
CA LEU A 110 12.79 0.25 6.25
C LEU A 110 12.31 -1.02 6.96
N ASP A 111 12.30 -1.04 8.30
CA ASP A 111 11.71 -2.12 9.09
C ASP A 111 10.22 -2.32 8.72
N LEU A 112 9.46 -1.22 8.63
CA LEU A 112 8.05 -1.27 8.24
C LEU A 112 7.87 -1.75 6.79
N LEU A 113 8.78 -1.39 5.88
CA LEU A 113 8.76 -1.82 4.48
C LEU A 113 8.96 -3.33 4.39
N GLU A 114 9.93 -3.87 5.13
CA GLU A 114 10.18 -5.30 5.22
C GLU A 114 8.99 -6.05 5.84
N GLU A 115 8.39 -5.50 6.90
CA GLU A 115 7.19 -6.07 7.52
C GLU A 115 6.01 -6.13 6.54
N LEU A 116 5.74 -5.04 5.82
CA LEU A 116 4.67 -4.99 4.82
C LEU A 116 4.89 -6.03 3.70
N LEU A 117 6.14 -6.25 3.28
CA LEU A 117 6.47 -7.25 2.26
C LEU A 117 6.27 -8.67 2.78
N LEU A 118 6.77 -8.96 3.98
CA LEU A 118 6.68 -10.28 4.61
C LEU A 118 5.22 -10.68 4.90
N GLN A 119 4.44 -9.74 5.41
CA GLN A 119 3.06 -9.99 5.80
C GLN A 119 2.04 -9.73 4.69
N LYS A 120 2.48 -9.38 3.47
CA LYS A 120 1.63 -8.95 2.36
C LYS A 120 0.37 -9.81 2.18
N GLU A 121 0.55 -11.11 1.96
CA GLU A 121 -0.59 -12.00 1.66
C GLU A 121 -1.55 -12.10 2.85
N SER A 122 -1.02 -12.05 4.08
CA SER A 122 -1.84 -12.01 5.30
C SER A 122 -2.64 -10.72 5.37
N ILE A 123 -2.00 -9.55 5.22
CA ILE A 123 -2.67 -8.25 5.30
C ILE A 123 -3.72 -8.10 4.19
N VAL A 124 -3.40 -8.53 2.96
CA VAL A 124 -4.36 -8.53 1.86
C VAL A 124 -5.58 -9.39 2.19
N ALA A 125 -5.38 -10.59 2.72
CA ALA A 125 -6.47 -11.51 3.04
C ALA A 125 -7.31 -11.03 4.24
N SER A 126 -6.68 -10.56 5.32
CA SER A 126 -7.36 -10.25 6.57
C SER A 126 -7.96 -8.84 6.61
N THR A 127 -7.29 -7.86 6.01
CA THR A 127 -7.62 -6.45 6.18
C THR A 127 -8.28 -5.91 4.91
N TYR A 128 -7.59 -5.98 3.77
CA TYR A 128 -8.07 -5.33 2.56
C TYR A 128 -9.17 -6.09 1.84
N LEU A 129 -9.15 -7.43 1.85
CA LEU A 129 -10.13 -8.22 1.12
C LEU A 129 -11.53 -8.09 1.72
N GLU A 130 -11.65 -8.14 3.04
CA GLU A 130 -12.95 -7.99 3.71
C GLU A 130 -13.51 -6.57 3.54
N SER A 131 -12.68 -5.54 3.67
CA SER A 131 -13.06 -4.15 3.36
C SER A 131 -13.49 -4.00 1.89
N ALA A 132 -12.71 -4.55 0.95
CA ALA A 132 -13.03 -4.47 -0.48
C ALA A 132 -14.35 -5.15 -0.83
N LYS A 133 -14.64 -6.32 -0.25
CA LYS A 133 -15.93 -7.01 -0.42
C LYS A 133 -17.07 -6.15 0.10
N GLN A 134 -16.96 -5.62 1.32
CA GLN A 134 -18.01 -4.79 1.92
C GLN A 134 -18.30 -3.54 1.08
N GLU A 135 -17.25 -2.84 0.64
CA GLU A 135 -17.39 -1.65 -0.20
C GLU A 135 -18.04 -1.96 -1.55
N LEU A 136 -17.61 -3.03 -2.23
CA LEU A 136 -18.16 -3.39 -3.53
C LEU A 136 -19.62 -3.85 -3.42
N VAL A 137 -19.96 -4.64 -2.40
CA VAL A 137 -21.34 -5.02 -2.12
C VAL A 137 -22.17 -3.76 -1.85
N ALA A 138 -21.70 -2.83 -1.03
CA ALA A 138 -22.41 -1.57 -0.75
C ALA A 138 -22.58 -0.70 -2.01
N PHE A 139 -21.65 -0.75 -2.96
CA PHE A 139 -21.75 0.04 -4.18
C PHE A 139 -22.76 -0.56 -5.17
N HIS A 140 -22.86 -1.89 -5.22
CA HIS A 140 -23.66 -2.61 -6.21
C HIS A 140 -25.02 -3.13 -5.67
N ASP A 141 -25.20 -3.21 -4.35
CA ASP A 141 -26.45 -3.59 -3.69
C ASP A 141 -27.03 -2.40 -2.92
N ARG A 142 -28.15 -1.89 -3.43
CA ARG A 142 -28.87 -0.75 -2.85
C ARG A 142 -29.33 -1.01 -1.41
N THR A 143 -29.81 -2.22 -1.13
CA THR A 143 -30.33 -2.57 0.20
C THR A 143 -29.20 -2.60 1.22
N VAL A 144 -28.03 -3.16 0.86
CA VAL A 144 -26.86 -3.16 1.73
C VAL A 144 -26.34 -1.74 1.95
N ARG A 145 -26.34 -0.90 0.91
CA ARG A 145 -25.96 0.52 1.02
C ARG A 145 -26.82 1.25 2.04
N GLU A 146 -28.14 1.14 1.90
CA GLU A 146 -29.10 1.79 2.80
C GLU A 146 -28.91 1.32 4.26
N GLN A 147 -28.64 0.03 4.49
CA GLN A 147 -28.34 -0.51 5.83
C GLN A 147 -27.05 0.07 6.43
N LEU A 148 -26.00 0.23 5.62
CA LEU A 148 -24.72 0.80 6.06
C LEU A 148 -24.86 2.29 6.38
N GLU A 149 -25.59 3.04 5.55
CA GLU A 149 -25.90 4.46 5.78
C GLU A 149 -26.70 4.64 7.08
N GLU A 150 -27.70 3.81 7.33
CA GLU A 150 -28.47 3.82 8.59
C GLU A 150 -27.61 3.47 9.81
N LYS A 151 -26.67 2.52 9.68
CA LYS A 151 -25.75 2.16 10.76
C LYS A 151 -24.79 3.32 11.06
N LEU A 152 -24.25 3.97 10.03
CA LEU A 152 -23.38 5.13 10.17
C LEU A 152 -24.13 6.30 10.83
N ALA A 153 -25.37 6.59 10.40
CA ALA A 153 -26.21 7.63 10.97
C ALA A 153 -26.56 7.37 12.45
N ARG A 154 -26.70 6.09 12.85
CA ARG A 154 -26.83 5.72 14.27
C ARG A 154 -25.55 6.00 15.06
N MET A 155 -24.39 5.53 14.58
CA MET A 155 -23.11 5.76 15.25
C MET A 155 -22.76 7.24 15.43
N ILE A 156 -23.11 8.09 14.45
CA ILE A 156 -22.90 9.54 14.55
C ILE A 156 -23.79 10.14 15.65
N ARG A 157 -25.08 9.76 15.70
CA ARG A 157 -25.99 10.21 16.76
C ARG A 157 -25.54 9.76 18.14
N ASP A 158 -25.18 8.49 18.29
CA ASP A 158 -24.74 7.94 19.57
C ASP A 158 -23.48 8.64 20.12
N ARG A 159 -22.58 9.09 19.23
CA ARG A 159 -21.39 9.89 19.61
C ARG A 159 -21.72 11.34 19.96
N GLN A 160 -22.75 11.92 19.36
CA GLN A 160 -23.21 13.27 19.67
C GLN A 160 -23.95 13.32 21.00
N ASP A 161 -24.67 12.25 21.36
CA ASP A 161 -25.39 12.14 22.64
C ASP A 161 -24.48 11.78 23.83
N THR A 162 -23.23 11.39 23.56
CA THR A 162 -22.20 11.06 24.57
C THR A 162 -21.09 12.12 24.71
N SER A 163 -21.21 13.25 23.98
CA SER A 163 -20.32 14.43 24.08
C SER A 163 -21.04 15.59 24.76
#